data_AF-A0A7W0YQ57-F1
#
_entry.id   AF-A0A7W0YQ57-F1
#
_cell.length_a   1.000
_cell.length_b   1.000
_cell.length_c   1.000
_cell.angle_alpha   90.00
_cell.angle_beta   90.00
_cell.angle_gamma   90.00
#
_symmetry.space_group_name_H-M   'P 1'
#
loop_
_entity.id
_entity.type
_entity.pdbx_description
1 polymer ?
#
loop_
_entity_poly.entity_id
_entity_poly.type
_entity_poly.pdbx_seq_one_letter_code
_entity_poly.pdbx_strand_id
1 'polypeptide(L)'
;MIISHLVVQLIKRTVGRGRPSRGADCAAKVREPDRFSFPSGHATAAMSVAVGYGAYYPLWVGPLLFLALVVGFSRVRLAVHYPSDVLVGQLIAIVTALGVLAMR
;
A
#
# COMPACT_ATOMS: atom_id res chain seq x y z
N MET A 1 -1.40 -11.19 -0.53
CA MET A 1 -0.58 -10.36 0.40
C MET A 1 0.91 -10.74 0.37
N ILE A 2 1.29 -12.03 0.43
CA ILE A 2 2.71 -12.42 0.45
C ILE A 2 3.43 -11.96 -0.83
N ILE A 3 2.92 -12.31 -2.01
CA ILE A 3 3.51 -11.94 -3.30
C ILE A 3 3.64 -10.42 -3.45
N SER A 4 2.57 -9.67 -3.15
CA SER A 4 2.59 -8.21 -3.21
C SER A 4 3.66 -7.60 -2.29
N HIS A 5 3.87 -8.15 -1.09
CA HIS A 5 4.90 -7.64 -0.18
C HIS A 5 6.31 -7.97 -0.63
N LEU A 6 6.54 -9.12 -1.26
CA LEU A 6 7.84 -9.43 -1.86
C LEU A 6 8.17 -8.42 -2.97
N VAL A 7 7.20 -8.11 -3.83
CA VAL A 7 7.34 -7.09 -4.87
C VAL A 7 7.62 -5.70 -4.27
N VAL A 8 6.86 -5.30 -3.25
CA VAL A 8 7.09 -4.02 -2.54
C VAL A 8 8.49 -3.95 -1.96
N GLN A 9 8.97 -5.01 -1.29
CA GLN A 9 10.29 -5.01 -0.67
C GLN A 9 11.41 -4.95 -1.70
N LEU A 10 11.25 -5.64 -2.83
CA LEU A 10 12.19 -5.56 -3.94
C LEU A 10 12.26 -4.13 -4.49
N ILE A 11 11.13 -3.55 -4.88
CA ILE A 11 11.06 -2.18 -5.45
C ILE A 11 11.56 -1.14 -4.44
N LYS A 12 11.22 -1.29 -3.17
CA LYS A 12 11.62 -0.35 -2.12
C LYS A 12 13.14 -0.30 -1.95
N ARG A 13 13.81 -1.45 -2.04
CA ARG A 13 15.27 -1.54 -1.92
C ARG A 13 16.01 -1.05 -3.17
N THR A 14 15.37 -1.07 -4.34
CA THR A 14 15.98 -0.58 -5.60
C THR A 14 15.75 0.91 -5.82
N VAL A 15 14.53 1.41 -5.61
CA VAL A 15 14.18 2.82 -5.90
C VAL A 15 14.73 3.77 -4.85
N GLY A 16 14.73 3.36 -3.57
CA GLY A 16 15.37 4.14 -2.51
C GLY A 16 14.76 5.53 -2.24
N ARG A 17 13.53 5.82 -2.71
CA ARG A 17 12.88 7.14 -2.58
C ARG A 17 12.79 7.57 -1.11
N GLY A 18 13.27 8.77 -0.79
CA GLY A 18 13.16 9.35 0.55
C GLY A 18 11.72 9.73 0.92
N ARG A 19 11.40 9.76 2.22
CA ARG A 19 10.06 10.12 2.73
C ARG A 19 9.78 11.64 2.68
N PRO A 20 8.50 12.04 2.58
CA PRO A 20 8.11 13.46 2.58
C PRO A 20 8.66 14.24 3.78
N SER A 21 8.68 13.60 4.95
CA SER A 21 9.18 14.13 6.22
C SER A 21 10.63 14.60 6.23
N ARG A 22 11.43 14.22 5.22
CA ARG A 22 12.85 14.59 5.12
C ARG A 22 13.13 15.79 4.21
N GLY A 23 12.17 16.17 3.36
CA GLY A 23 12.37 17.22 2.36
C GLY A 23 11.24 18.25 2.29
N ALA A 24 10.09 18.00 2.92
CA ALA A 24 9.02 18.97 3.09
C ALA A 24 8.95 19.44 4.55
N ASP A 25 8.48 20.66 4.79
CA ASP A 25 8.21 21.24 6.14
C ASP A 25 7.13 20.47 6.95
N CYS A 26 6.77 19.27 6.53
CA CYS A 26 5.79 18.41 7.17
C CYS A 26 6.52 17.30 7.93
N ALA A 27 6.70 17.49 9.24
CA ALA A 27 7.22 16.44 10.12
C ALA A 27 6.31 15.19 10.10
N ALA A 28 6.92 14.00 10.12
CA ALA A 28 6.19 12.75 10.26
C ALA A 28 5.42 12.73 11.58
N LYS A 29 4.11 12.41 11.52
CA LYS A 29 3.24 12.34 12.70
C LYS A 29 3.26 10.98 13.40
N VAL A 30 4.08 10.06 12.89
CA VAL A 30 4.23 8.69 13.41
C VAL A 30 5.65 8.22 13.17
N ARG A 31 6.12 7.26 14.00
CA ARG A 31 7.44 6.64 13.83
C ARG A 31 7.52 5.93 12.47
N GLU A 32 8.55 6.29 11.71
CA GLU A 32 8.84 5.67 10.43
C GLU A 32 9.62 4.35 10.65
N PRO A 33 9.20 3.24 10.04
CA PRO A 33 9.90 1.97 10.19
C PRO A 33 11.22 1.92 9.41
N ASP A 34 11.35 2.74 8.36
CA ASP A 34 12.54 2.83 7.51
C ASP A 34 12.62 4.23 6.86
N ARG A 35 13.70 4.47 6.10
CA ARG A 35 13.92 5.73 5.36
C ARG A 35 13.22 5.81 4.00
N PHE A 36 12.62 4.73 3.51
CA PHE A 36 12.16 4.61 2.13
C PHE A 36 10.64 4.76 2.03
N SER A 37 10.17 5.61 1.12
CA SER A 37 8.73 5.90 0.97
C SER A 37 8.06 5.01 -0.08
N PHE A 38 8.75 4.68 -1.16
CA PHE A 38 8.13 4.03 -2.32
C PHE A 38 8.40 2.51 -2.35
N PRO A 39 7.41 1.68 -2.70
CA PRO A 39 5.96 1.93 -2.64
C PRO A 39 5.41 1.75 -1.21
N SER A 40 4.16 2.13 -0.97
CA SER A 40 3.55 2.05 0.36
C SER A 40 3.13 0.61 0.73
N GLY A 41 3.82 0.01 1.71
CA GLY A 41 3.50 -1.33 2.22
C GLY A 41 2.12 -1.41 2.90
N HIS A 42 1.74 -0.42 3.71
CA HIS A 42 0.43 -0.41 4.40
C HIS A 42 -0.73 -0.33 3.40
N ALA A 43 -0.63 0.53 2.38
CA ALA A 43 -1.64 0.63 1.33
C ALA A 43 -1.72 -0.68 0.52
N THR A 44 -0.57 -1.28 0.21
CA THR A 44 -0.50 -2.58 -0.49
C THR A 44 -1.15 -3.69 0.33
N ALA A 45 -0.89 -3.75 1.64
CA ALA A 45 -1.47 -4.76 2.53
C ALA A 45 -2.99 -4.66 2.62
N ALA A 46 -3.51 -3.47 2.93
CA ALA A 46 -4.93 -3.26 3.07
C ALA A 46 -5.68 -3.58 1.77
N MET A 47 -5.16 -3.15 0.62
CA MET A 47 -5.75 -3.45 -0.68
C MET A 47 -5.64 -4.94 -1.04
N SER A 48 -4.54 -5.61 -0.69
CA SER A 48 -4.39 -7.06 -0.92
C SER A 48 -5.44 -7.86 -0.16
N VAL A 49 -5.75 -7.45 1.08
CA VAL A 49 -6.81 -8.05 1.89
C VAL A 49 -8.17 -7.75 1.28
N ALA A 50 -8.44 -6.51 0.89
CA ALA A 50 -9.73 -6.13 0.33
C ALA A 50 -10.07 -6.90 -0.96
N VAL A 51 -9.14 -6.96 -1.92
CA VAL A 51 -9.35 -7.68 -3.19
C VAL A 51 -9.36 -9.19 -2.96
N GLY A 52 -8.40 -9.71 -2.20
CA GLY A 52 -8.27 -11.15 -1.98
C GLY A 52 -9.44 -11.75 -1.19
N TYR A 53 -9.83 -11.11 -0.09
CA TYR A 53 -10.96 -11.56 0.75
C TYR A 53 -12.30 -11.27 0.08
N GLY A 54 -12.45 -10.09 -0.54
CA GLY A 54 -13.65 -9.69 -1.24
C GLY A 54 -14.04 -10.64 -2.38
N ALA A 55 -13.05 -11.30 -3.01
CA ALA A 55 -13.30 -12.32 -4.03
C ALA A 55 -14.09 -13.54 -3.51
N TYR A 56 -14.00 -13.87 -2.22
CA TYR A 56 -14.75 -14.99 -1.61
C TYR A 56 -16.01 -14.52 -0.88
N TYR A 57 -16.03 -13.26 -0.44
CA TYR A 57 -17.10 -12.70 0.35
C TYR A 57 -17.61 -11.38 -0.26
N PRO A 58 -18.46 -11.45 -1.32
CA PRO A 58 -18.86 -10.27 -2.10
C PRO A 58 -19.48 -9.14 -1.28
N LEU A 59 -20.24 -9.48 -0.23
CA LEU A 59 -20.86 -8.51 0.69
C LEU A 59 -19.84 -7.61 1.40
N TRP A 60 -18.60 -8.07 1.55
CA TRP A 60 -17.53 -7.35 2.25
C TRP A 60 -16.63 -6.54 1.30
N VAL A 61 -16.79 -6.66 -0.02
CA VAL A 61 -15.95 -5.95 -1.00
C VAL A 61 -16.01 -4.44 -0.78
N GLY A 62 -17.21 -3.86 -0.73
CA GLY A 62 -17.39 -2.41 -0.53
C GLY A 62 -16.73 -1.89 0.75
N PRO A 63 -17.08 -2.43 1.94
CA PRO A 63 -16.47 -2.03 3.21
C PRO A 63 -14.94 -2.19 3.24
N LEU A 64 -14.40 -3.30 2.70
CA LEU A 64 -12.97 -3.55 2.72
C LEU A 64 -12.21 -2.63 1.76
N LEU A 65 -12.77 -2.34 0.58
CA LEU A 65 -12.18 -1.38 -0.35
C LEU A 65 -12.18 0.03 0.26
N PHE A 66 -13.29 0.44 0.88
CA PHE A 66 -13.35 1.71 1.61
C PHE A 66 -12.26 1.78 2.70
N LEU A 67 -12.13 0.74 3.52
CA LEU A 67 -11.09 0.67 4.54
C LEU A 67 -9.68 0.75 3.94
N ALA A 68 -9.42 0.05 2.83
CA ALA A 68 -8.12 0.10 2.15
C ALA A 68 -7.78 1.50 1.62
N LEU A 69 -8.77 2.23 1.11
CA LEU A 69 -8.61 3.63 0.69
C LEU A 69 -8.34 4.56 1.88
N VAL A 70 -9.07 4.40 2.98
CA VAL A 70 -8.86 5.17 4.23
C VAL A 70 -7.45 4.91 4.80
N VAL A 71 -6.98 3.66 4.79
CA VAL A 71 -5.61 3.32 5.20
C VAL A 71 -4.59 4.03 4.30
N GLY A 72 -4.78 3.99 2.97
CA GLY A 72 -3.94 4.71 2.03
C GLY A 72 -3.90 6.21 2.29
N PHE A 73 -5.06 6.84 2.43
CA PHE A 73 -5.19 8.27 2.73
C PHE A 73 -4.51 8.65 4.05
N SER A 74 -4.65 7.82 5.09
CA SER A 74 -3.99 8.05 6.38
C SER A 74 -2.48 8.18 6.24
N ARG A 75 -1.85 7.40 5.34
CA ARG A 75 -0.39 7.43 5.15
C ARG A 75 0.09 8.75 4.53
N VAL A 76 -0.72 9.35 3.67
CA VAL A 76 -0.44 10.68 3.11
C VAL A 76 -0.62 11.75 4.19
N ARG A 77 -1.72 11.71 4.94
CA ARG A 77 -2.01 12.68 6.02
C ARG A 77 -0.99 12.66 7.16
N LEU A 78 -0.35 11.53 7.41
CA LEU A 78 0.70 11.37 8.41
C LEU A 78 2.09 11.80 7.89
N ALA A 79 2.19 12.29 6.64
CA ALA A 79 3.41 12.73 5.98
C ALA A 79 4.50 11.64 5.81
N VAL A 80 4.10 10.36 5.86
CA VAL A 80 5.03 9.23 5.74
C VAL A 80 5.15 8.67 4.31
N HIS A 81 4.21 9.02 3.43
CA HIS A 81 4.16 8.57 2.03
C HIS A 81 3.62 9.67 1.12
N TYR A 82 4.12 9.74 -0.12
CA TYR A 82 3.50 10.55 -1.16
C TYR A 82 2.22 9.90 -1.69
N PRO A 83 1.29 10.66 -2.28
CA PRO A 83 0.10 10.08 -2.94
C PRO A 83 0.46 9.02 -3.99
N SER A 84 1.56 9.22 -4.75
CA SER A 84 2.05 8.24 -5.73
C SER A 84 2.53 6.93 -5.09
N ASP A 85 3.11 6.97 -3.89
CA ASP A 85 3.55 5.76 -3.17
C ASP A 85 2.35 4.88 -2.79
N VAL A 86 1.22 5.52 -2.46
CA VAL A 86 -0.05 4.85 -2.10
C VAL A 86 -0.72 4.26 -3.33
N LEU A 87 -0.86 5.05 -4.41
CA LEU A 87 -1.47 4.59 -5.66
C LEU A 87 -0.74 3.39 -6.25
N VAL A 88 0.60 3.45 -6.32
CA VAL A 88 1.39 2.33 -6.83
C VAL A 88 1.29 1.11 -5.91
N GLY A 89 1.29 1.30 -4.58
CA GLY A 89 1.10 0.19 -3.64
C GLY A 89 -0.25 -0.52 -3.82
N GLN A 90 -1.33 0.25 -4.00
CA GLN A 90 -2.66 -0.30 -4.29
C GLN A 90 -2.70 -1.03 -5.64
N LEU A 91 -2.07 -0.48 -6.68
CA LEU A 91 -1.97 -1.13 -7.98
C LEU A 91 -1.23 -2.47 -7.92
N ILE A 92 -0.08 -2.51 -7.23
CA ILE A 92 0.67 -3.77 -7.01
C ILE A 92 -0.22 -4.81 -6.32
N ALA A 93 -0.99 -4.40 -5.31
CA ALA A 93 -1.90 -5.29 -4.62
C ALA A 93 -3.00 -5.85 -5.54
N ILE A 94 -3.63 -5.00 -6.36
CA ILE A 94 -4.68 -5.41 -7.31
C ILE A 94 -4.11 -6.40 -8.34
N VAL A 95 -3.01 -6.06 -9.01
CA VAL A 95 -2.42 -6.89 -10.07
C VAL A 95 -2.01 -8.26 -9.52
N THR A 96 -1.32 -8.29 -8.38
CA THR A 96 -0.89 -9.56 -7.79
C THR A 96 -2.06 -10.38 -7.23
N ALA A 97 -3.08 -9.74 -6.66
CA ALA A 97 -4.27 -10.45 -6.19
C ALA A 97 -5.05 -11.06 -7.35
N LEU A 98 -5.29 -10.31 -8.43
CA LEU A 98 -5.95 -10.82 -9.64
C LEU A 98 -5.16 -11.95 -10.29
N GLY A 99 -3.83 -11.82 -10.40
CA GLY A 99 -2.96 -12.89 -10.89
C GLY A 99 -3.09 -14.17 -10.07
N VAL A 100 -3.13 -14.06 -8.74
CA VAL A 100 -3.35 -15.23 -7.86
C VAL A 100 -4.74 -15.83 -8.01
N LEU A 101 -5.77 -15.00 -8.14
CA LEU A 101 -7.15 -15.48 -8.34
C LEU A 101 -7.34 -16.16 -9.70
N ALA A 102 -6.63 -15.71 -10.74
CA ALA A 102 -6.68 -16.29 -12.08
C ALA A 102 -5.96 -17.65 -12.21
N MET A 103 -5.07 -17.99 -11.25
CA MET A 103 -4.40 -19.29 -11.19
C MET A 103 -5.24 -20.38 -10.49
N ARG A 104 -6.50 -20.09 -10.18
CA ARG A 104 -7.45 -21.00 -9.52
C ARG A 104 -8.49 -21.47 -10.52
#